data_AF-A0A6B3EPT8-F1
#
_entry.id   AF-A0A6B3EPT8-F1
#
_cell.length_a   1.000
_cell.length_b   1.000
_cell.length_c   1.000
_cell.angle_alpha   90.00
_cell.angle_beta   90.00
_cell.angle_gamma   90.00
#
_symmetry.space_group_name_H-M   'P 1'
#
loop_
_entity.id
_entity.type
_entity.pdbx_description
1 polymer ?
#
loop_
_entity_poly.entity_id
_entity_poly.type
_entity_poly.pdbx_seq_one_letter_code
_entity_poly.pdbx_strand_id
1 'polypeptide(L)'
;AESPRPGDAMLFGLTAAVPHCVVALELDSRVDGVGVDPRQPPLVWEAWTEDGWQECEIDEDGTGGLNRPGDVVLHVPGGHVVSRSGGQPGGWLRCRVTEPLTNQPFYTT
;
A
#
# COMPACT_ATOMS: atom_id res chain seq x y z
N ALA A 1 -6.20 19.56 4.13
CA ALA A 1 -5.77 18.41 4.94
C ALA A 1 -4.27 18.52 5.17
N GLU A 2 -3.71 17.81 6.15
CA GLU A 2 -2.26 17.72 6.30
C GLU A 2 -1.68 16.78 5.22
N SER A 3 -0.54 17.13 4.62
CA SER A 3 0.11 16.29 3.60
C SER A 3 0.66 14.99 4.22
N PRO A 4 0.60 13.85 3.51
CA PRO A 4 1.19 12.59 3.97
C PRO A 4 2.70 12.74 4.20
N ARG A 5 3.20 12.12 5.27
CA ARG A 5 4.61 12.09 5.64
C ARG A 5 5.21 10.70 5.43
N PRO A 6 6.52 10.58 5.16
CA PRO A 6 7.19 9.28 5.16
C PRO A 6 6.89 8.47 6.43
N GLY A 7 6.50 7.22 6.23
CA GLY A 7 6.08 6.33 7.32
C GLY A 7 4.57 6.28 7.58
N ASP A 8 3.80 7.27 7.13
CA ASP A 8 2.34 7.22 7.19
C ASP A 8 1.84 6.02 6.37
N ALA A 9 0.84 5.31 6.89
CA ALA A 9 0.37 4.08 6.27
C ALA A 9 -1.15 3.92 6.39
N MET A 10 -1.74 3.37 5.33
CA MET A 10 -3.09 2.84 5.29
C MET A 10 -3.01 1.31 5.42
N LEU A 11 -3.75 0.73 6.37
CA LEU A 11 -3.76 -0.71 6.63
C LEU A 11 -5.07 -1.35 6.17
N PHE A 12 -4.97 -2.53 5.58
CA PHE A 12 -6.09 -3.38 5.18
C PHE A 12 -6.02 -4.69 5.96
N GLY A 13 -7.06 -4.97 6.75
CA GLY A 13 -7.18 -6.21 7.52
C GLY A 13 -8.03 -7.23 6.77
N LEU A 14 -7.40 -8.29 6.26
CA LEU A 14 -8.08 -9.44 5.69
C LEU A 14 -8.55 -10.38 6.79
N THR A 15 -9.68 -11.05 6.58
CA THR A 15 -10.25 -11.99 7.56
C THR A 15 -9.40 -13.25 7.76
N ALA A 16 -8.44 -13.51 6.87
CA ALA A 16 -7.48 -14.61 6.95
C ALA A 16 -6.15 -14.21 6.29
N ALA A 17 -5.10 -14.95 6.60
CA ALA A 17 -3.86 -14.89 5.83
C ALA A 17 -4.04 -15.58 4.46
N VAL A 18 -3.36 -15.06 3.45
CA VAL A 18 -3.44 -15.50 2.04
C VAL A 18 -2.04 -15.61 1.41
N PRO A 19 -1.16 -16.50 1.93
CA PRO A 19 0.17 -16.67 1.38
C PRO A 19 0.12 -17.15 -0.08
N HIS A 20 1.05 -16.68 -0.92
CA HIS A 20 1.15 -17.03 -2.35
C HIS A 20 -0.10 -16.71 -3.19
N CYS A 21 -0.97 -15.83 -2.70
CA CYS A 21 -2.16 -15.40 -3.42
C CYS A 21 -1.94 -14.06 -4.10
N VAL A 22 -2.78 -13.80 -5.11
CA VAL A 22 -2.98 -12.46 -5.66
C VAL A 22 -4.16 -11.82 -4.93
N VAL A 23 -4.01 -10.58 -4.49
CA VAL A 23 -5.08 -9.78 -3.89
C VAL A 23 -5.34 -8.56 -4.76
N ALA A 24 -6.59 -8.39 -5.19
CA ALA A 24 -7.05 -7.17 -5.85
C ALA A 24 -7.78 -6.28 -4.83
N LEU A 25 -7.37 -5.02 -4.74
CA LEU A 25 -7.98 -3.99 -3.92
C LEU A 25 -8.65 -2.97 -4.84
N GLU A 26 -9.98 -2.96 -4.85
CA GLU A 26 -10.76 -1.92 -5.53
C GLU A 26 -10.87 -0.70 -4.61
N LEU A 27 -10.35 0.44 -5.08
CA LEU A 27 -10.24 1.66 -4.27
C LEU A 27 -10.95 2.83 -4.97
N ASP A 28 -11.96 3.40 -4.32
CA ASP A 28 -12.58 4.67 -4.72
C ASP A 28 -11.75 5.84 -4.18
N SER A 29 -10.57 6.07 -4.78
CA SER A 29 -9.64 7.12 -4.36
C SER A 29 -9.92 8.46 -5.06
N ARG A 30 -9.59 9.56 -4.37
CA ARG A 30 -9.79 10.93 -4.87
C ARG A 30 -8.47 11.71 -4.79
N VAL A 31 -8.20 12.55 -5.78
CA VAL A 31 -7.05 13.46 -5.76
C VAL A 31 -7.29 14.58 -4.75
N ASP A 32 -6.52 14.57 -3.67
CA ASP A 32 -6.39 15.74 -2.78
C ASP A 32 -4.98 16.36 -2.80
N GLY A 33 -4.00 15.70 -3.42
CA GLY A 33 -2.60 16.16 -3.52
C GLY A 33 -2.18 16.48 -4.97
N VAL A 34 -1.30 17.45 -5.15
CA VAL A 34 -0.76 17.83 -6.46
C VAL A 34 0.75 17.55 -6.48
N GLY A 35 1.26 17.08 -7.63
CA GLY A 35 2.70 17.07 -7.91
C GLY A 35 3.41 15.71 -7.91
N VAL A 36 2.74 14.61 -7.58
CA VAL A 36 3.31 13.25 -7.71
C VAL A 36 3.16 12.73 -9.15
N ASP A 37 4.18 12.07 -9.69
CA ASP A 37 4.04 11.31 -10.95
C ASP A 37 3.23 10.02 -10.67
N PRO A 38 2.03 9.85 -11.25
CA PRO A 38 1.21 8.66 -11.01
C PRO A 38 1.88 7.34 -11.38
N ARG A 39 2.95 7.37 -12.18
CA ARG A 39 3.73 6.19 -12.60
C ARG A 39 4.87 5.86 -11.65
N GLN A 40 5.22 6.79 -10.76
CA GLN A 40 6.26 6.61 -9.74
C GLN A 40 5.85 7.29 -8.44
N PRO A 41 4.76 6.85 -7.78
CA PRO A 41 4.39 7.38 -6.49
C PRO A 41 5.40 6.94 -5.41
N PRO A 42 5.68 7.77 -4.39
CA PRO A 42 6.52 7.40 -3.25
C PRO A 42 5.72 6.52 -2.26
N LEU A 43 5.26 5.38 -2.75
CA LEU A 43 4.42 4.42 -2.03
C LEU A 43 5.03 3.03 -2.16
N VAL A 44 4.92 2.26 -1.08
CA VAL A 44 5.24 0.83 -1.07
C VAL A 44 4.06 0.06 -0.52
N TRP A 45 3.78 -1.09 -1.15
CA TRP A 45 2.79 -2.05 -0.66
C TRP A 45 3.51 -3.17 0.07
N GLU A 46 3.03 -3.52 1.27
CA GLU A 46 3.68 -4.51 2.13
C GLU A 46 2.64 -5.45 2.76
N ALA A 47 3.01 -6.70 2.99
CA ALA A 47 2.24 -7.69 3.75
C ALA A 47 2.93 -8.05 5.06
N TRP A 48 2.16 -8.33 6.10
CA TRP A 48 2.72 -8.82 7.37
C TRP A 48 3.07 -10.31 7.27
N THR A 49 4.34 -10.64 7.46
CA THR A 49 4.85 -12.01 7.45
C THR A 49 5.39 -12.41 8.82
N GLU A 50 5.84 -13.67 8.96
CA GLU A 50 6.54 -14.12 10.17
C GLU A 50 7.81 -13.29 10.45
N ASP A 51 8.46 -12.78 9.40
CA ASP A 51 9.65 -11.94 9.47
C ASP A 51 9.33 -10.43 9.55
N GLY A 52 8.05 -10.07 9.75
CA GLY A 52 7.57 -8.68 9.77
C GLY A 52 7.04 -8.21 8.42
N TRP A 53 7.00 -6.89 8.22
CA TRP A 53 6.51 -6.29 6.97
C TRP A 53 7.47 -6.59 5.81
N GLN A 54 6.95 -7.20 4.74
CA GLN A 54 7.66 -7.51 3.52
C GLN A 54 6.97 -6.86 2.33
N GLU A 55 7.74 -6.38 1.35
CA GLU A 55 7.18 -5.75 0.15
C GLU A 55 6.36 -6.76 -0.67
N CYS A 56 5.24 -6.28 -1.20
CA CYS A 56 4.46 -6.98 -2.21
C CYS A 56 4.94 -6.56 -3.60
N GLU A 57 5.04 -7.51 -4.52
CA GLU A 57 5.12 -7.16 -5.93
C GLU A 57 3.77 -6.62 -6.40
N ILE A 58 3.79 -5.50 -7.11
CA ILE A 58 2.60 -4.88 -7.70
C ILE A 58 2.48 -5.39 -9.13
N ASP A 59 1.43 -6.14 -9.40
CA ASP A 59 1.09 -6.61 -10.74
C ASP A 59 0.49 -5.47 -11.57
N GLU A 60 -0.43 -4.72 -10.96
CA GLU A 60 -1.12 -3.58 -11.57
C GLU A 60 -1.46 -2.51 -10.52
N ASP A 61 -1.33 -1.23 -10.88
CA ASP A 61 -1.89 -0.10 -10.15
C ASP A 61 -2.65 0.84 -11.12
N GLY A 62 -3.96 0.64 -11.20
CA GLY A 62 -4.88 1.46 -11.98
C GLY A 62 -5.21 2.80 -11.30
N THR A 63 -4.90 2.96 -10.01
CA THR A 63 -5.15 4.17 -9.23
C THR A 63 -4.12 5.27 -9.50
N GLY A 64 -2.98 4.91 -10.08
CA GLY A 64 -1.88 5.83 -10.33
C GLY A 64 -1.34 6.44 -9.04
N GLY A 65 -1.06 5.60 -8.04
CA GLY A 65 -0.63 6.04 -6.72
C GLY A 65 -1.74 6.68 -5.90
N LEU A 66 -2.92 6.07 -5.88
CA LEU A 66 -4.11 6.51 -5.13
C LEU A 66 -4.67 7.88 -5.58
N ASN A 67 -4.46 8.24 -6.84
CA ASN A 67 -4.91 9.50 -7.43
C ASN A 67 -6.23 9.36 -8.22
N ARG A 68 -6.79 8.17 -8.39
CA ARG A 68 -8.09 7.99 -9.07
C ARG A 68 -8.73 6.65 -8.68
N PRO A 69 -10.04 6.49 -8.87
CA PRO A 69 -10.67 5.19 -8.69
C PRO A 69 -10.04 4.12 -9.57
N GLY A 70 -9.81 2.93 -9.03
CA GLY A 70 -9.23 1.81 -9.75
C GLY A 70 -8.75 0.70 -8.82
N ASP A 71 -8.10 -0.28 -9.42
CA ASP A 71 -7.62 -1.45 -8.70
C ASP A 71 -6.12 -1.39 -8.45
N VAL A 72 -5.69 -1.96 -7.33
CA VAL A 72 -4.30 -2.36 -7.08
C VAL A 72 -4.24 -3.87 -6.93
N VAL A 73 -3.41 -4.53 -7.74
CA VAL A 73 -3.25 -5.98 -7.75
C VAL A 73 -1.87 -6.33 -7.19
N LEU A 74 -1.86 -7.10 -6.09
CA LEU A 74 -0.67 -7.42 -5.32
C LEU A 74 -0.40 -8.92 -5.30
N HIS A 75 0.85 -9.32 -5.55
CA HIS A 75 1.34 -10.66 -5.23
C HIS A 75 1.75 -10.71 -3.76
N VAL A 76 1.02 -11.50 -2.97
CA VAL A 76 1.25 -11.59 -1.53
C VAL A 76 2.39 -12.58 -1.22
N PRO A 77 3.40 -12.17 -0.44
CA PRO A 77 4.50 -13.05 -0.04
C PRO A 77 4.04 -14.37 0.58
N GLY A 78 4.81 -15.43 0.32
CA GLY A 78 4.52 -16.78 0.85
C GLY A 78 4.53 -16.88 2.39
N GLY A 79 5.24 -15.98 3.06
CA GLY A 79 5.29 -15.91 4.52
C GLY A 79 4.14 -15.14 5.17
N HIS A 80 3.10 -14.73 4.41
CA HIS A 80 1.99 -13.95 4.94
C HIS A 80 1.20 -14.75 5.99
N VAL A 81 1.06 -14.18 7.19
CA VAL A 81 0.45 -14.83 8.37
C VAL A 81 -0.52 -13.90 9.09
N VAL A 82 -1.37 -14.49 9.93
CA VAL A 82 -2.27 -13.72 10.79
C VAL A 82 -1.47 -13.03 11.90
N SER A 83 -1.75 -11.76 12.13
CA SER A 83 -1.19 -10.96 13.23
C SER A 83 -2.26 -10.05 13.83
N ARG A 84 -1.88 -9.25 14.84
CA ARG A 84 -2.75 -8.24 15.45
C ARG A 84 -2.25 -6.84 15.15
N SER A 85 -3.13 -6.00 14.60
CA SER A 85 -2.92 -4.55 14.46
C SER A 85 -4.11 -3.83 15.09
N GLY A 86 -3.85 -2.79 15.89
CA GLY A 86 -4.92 -2.07 16.60
C GLY A 86 -5.81 -2.96 17.49
N GLY A 87 -5.30 -4.10 17.95
CA GLY A 87 -6.07 -5.08 18.73
C GLY A 87 -6.96 -6.02 17.90
N GLN A 88 -7.06 -5.83 16.58
CA GLN A 88 -7.84 -6.68 15.69
C GLN A 88 -6.95 -7.80 15.07
N PRO A 89 -7.41 -9.06 15.03
CA PRO A 89 -6.71 -10.11 14.29
C PRO A 89 -6.99 -9.99 12.78
N GLY A 90 -6.00 -10.34 11.95
CA GLY A 90 -6.18 -10.38 10.50
C GLY A 90 -4.90 -10.73 9.76
N GLY A 91 -5.03 -11.05 8.47
CA GLY A 91 -3.91 -10.99 7.52
C GLY A 91 -3.75 -9.53 7.07
N TRP A 92 -2.62 -8.90 7.36
CA TRP A 92 -2.49 -7.45 7.19
C TRP A 92 -1.71 -7.11 5.94
N LEU A 93 -2.30 -6.25 5.11
CA LEU A 93 -1.62 -5.53 4.04
C LEU A 93 -1.55 -4.05 4.42
N ARG A 94 -0.56 -3.33 3.90
CA ARG A 94 -0.50 -1.87 4.03
C ARG A 94 0.06 -1.21 2.78
N CYS A 95 -0.37 0.02 2.56
CA CYS A 95 0.29 0.97 1.67
C CYS A 95 0.96 2.03 2.55
N ARG A 96 2.26 2.23 2.40
CA ARG A 96 3.06 3.15 3.22
C ARG A 96 3.76 4.18 2.35
N VAL A 97 3.78 5.43 2.82
CA VAL A 97 4.54 6.51 2.20
C VAL A 97 6.03 6.29 2.44
N THR A 98 6.82 6.30 1.37
CA THR A 98 8.28 6.19 1.44
C THR A 98 8.92 7.56 1.43
N GLU A 99 10.20 7.62 1.82
CA GLU A 99 11.03 8.76 1.43
C GLU A 99 11.07 8.83 -0.12
N PRO A 100 10.95 10.02 -0.73
CA PRO A 100 11.12 10.16 -2.16
C PRO A 100 12.55 9.82 -2.56
N LEU A 101 12.71 9.10 -3.66
CA LEU A 101 14.01 8.92 -4.31
C LEU A 101 14.54 10.27 -4.83
N THR A 102 15.85 10.35 -5.08
CA THR A 102 16.45 11.52 -5.72
C THR A 102 15.72 11.83 -7.04
N ASN A 103 15.22 13.06 -7.18
CA ASN A 103 14.42 13.56 -8.31
C ASN A 103 13.02 12.94 -8.47
N GLN A 104 12.53 12.18 -7.48
CA GLN A 104 11.13 11.77 -7.44
C GLN A 104 10.29 12.92 -6.84
N PRO A 105 9.27 13.43 -7.54
CA PRO A 105 8.36 14.41 -6.96
C PRO A 105 7.64 13.84 -5.72
N PHE A 106 7.43 14.67 -4.70
CA PHE A 106 6.76 14.30 -3.47
C PHE A 106 5.43 15.05 -3.29
N TYR A 107 4.61 14.61 -2.34
CA TYR A 107 3.33 15.23 -2.03
C TYR A 107 3.50 16.71 -1.66
N THR A 108 2.80 17.58 -2.38
CA THR A 108 2.67 19.02 -2.07
C THR A 108 1.20 19.38 -1.88
N THR A 109 0.96 20.42 -1.08
CA THR A 109 -0.39 20.95 -0.80
C THR A 109 -0.68 22.15 -1.69
#